data_AF-A0A970FCK0-F1
#
_entry.id   AF-A0A970FCK0-F1
#
_cell.length_a   1.000
_cell.length_b   1.000
_cell.length_c   1.000
_cell.angle_alpha   90.00
_cell.angle_beta   90.00
_cell.angle_gamma   90.00
#
_symmetry.space_group_name_H-M   'P 1'
#
loop_
_entity.id
_entity.type
_entity.pdbx_description
1 polymer ?
#
loop_
_entity_poly.entity_id
_entity_poly.type
_entity_poly.pdbx_seq_one_letter_code
_entity_poly.pdbx_strand_id
1 'polypeptide(L)' 'MDKSRHKIKQLFSDRKFRYGGSSALFTVLVIAIVVLINLIVRSYDLRLDLTANKMYSLSEQTLQILDNLDRDVNIYALY' A
#
# COMPACT_ATOMS: atom_id res chain seq x y z
N MET A 1 21.90 -39.08 -11.15
CA MET A 1 21.66 -37.65 -11.45
C MET A 1 20.39 -37.36 -12.28
N ASP A 2 19.71 -38.35 -12.85
CA ASP A 2 18.62 -38.12 -13.83
C ASP A 2 17.20 -37.97 -13.23
N LYS A 3 16.88 -38.72 -12.16
CA LYS A 3 15.53 -38.73 -11.55
C LYS A 3 15.04 -37.34 -11.09
N SER A 4 15.92 -36.46 -10.60
CA SER A 4 15.55 -35.12 -10.14
C SER A 4 15.09 -34.22 -11.28
N ARG A 5 15.72 -34.30 -12.46
CA ARG A 5 15.31 -33.51 -13.63
C ARG A 5 13.96 -33.95 -14.17
N HIS A 6 13.68 -35.25 -14.13
CA HIS A 6 12.39 -35.80 -14.53
C HIS A 6 11.26 -35.34 -13.60
N LYS A 7 11.52 -35.31 -12.28
CA LYS A 7 10.56 -34.81 -11.28
C LYS A 7 10.25 -33.33 -11.45
N ILE A 8 11.26 -32.51 -11.74
CA ILE A 8 11.09 -31.08 -12.03
C ILE A 8 10.22 -30.87 -13.28
N LYS A 9 10.50 -31.59 -14.37
CA LYS A 9 9.70 -31.52 -15.60
C LYS A 9 8.25 -31.93 -15.37
N GLN A 10 8.01 -32.97 -14.57
CA GLN A 10 6.66 -33.39 -14.20
C GLN A 10 5.90 -32.32 -13.41
N LEU A 11 6.56 -31.65 -12.45
CA LEU A 11 5.98 -30.55 -11.68
C LEU A 11 5.54 -29.38 -12.57
N PHE A 12 6.36 -28.96 -13.53
CA PHE A 12 6.01 -27.90 -14.48
C PHE A 12 4.93 -28.30 -15.50
N SER A 13 4.77 -29.60 -15.75
CA SER A 13 3.73 -30.13 -16.64
C SER A 13 2.38 -30.37 -15.97
N ASP A 14 2.33 -30.35 -14.63
CA ASP A 14 1.09 -30.53 -13.88
C ASP A 14 0.13 -29.36 -14.17
N ARG A 15 -1.12 -29.68 -14.51
CA ARG A 15 -2.18 -28.68 -14.72
C ARG A 15 -2.28 -27.74 -13.52
N LYS A 16 -2.18 -28.27 -12.30
CA LYS A 16 -2.24 -27.46 -11.07
C LYS A 16 -1.14 -26.42 -11.00
N PHE A 17 0.08 -26.77 -11.42
CA PHE A 17 1.21 -25.84 -11.46
C PHE A 17 1.03 -24.77 -12.54
N ARG A 18 0.48 -25.13 -13.71
CA ARG A 18 0.19 -24.18 -14.80
C ARG A 18 -0.91 -23.18 -14.42
N TYR A 19 -1.99 -23.64 -13.76
CA TYR A 19 -3.05 -22.75 -13.28
C TYR A 19 -2.60 -21.93 -12.06
N GLY A 20 -1.78 -22.49 -11.16
CA GLY A 20 -1.23 -21.79 -10.00
C GLY A 20 -0.11 -20.80 -10.35
N GLY A 21 0.64 -21.03 -11.43
CA GLY A 21 1.75 -20.19 -11.87
C GLY A 21 1.31 -18.79 -12.29
N SER A 22 0.18 -18.65 -12.98
CA SER A 22 -0.39 -17.34 -13.33
C SER A 22 -0.82 -16.56 -12.09
N SER A 23 -1.44 -17.22 -11.10
CA SER A 23 -1.80 -16.59 -9.83
C SER A 23 -0.56 -16.17 -9.04
N ALA A 24 0.50 -16.99 -9.01
CA ALA A 24 1.76 -16.64 -8.36
C ALA A 24 2.42 -15.41 -9.01
N LEU A 25 2.44 -15.34 -10.35
CA LEU A 25 2.93 -14.18 -11.08
C LEU A 25 2.11 -12.92 -10.76
N PHE A 26 0.79 -13.04 -10.73
CA PHE A 26 -0.11 -11.95 -10.35
C PHE A 26 0.14 -11.49 -8.91
N THR A 27 0.29 -12.41 -7.96
CA THR A 27 0.62 -12.09 -6.57
C THR A 27 1.94 -11.34 -6.47
N VAL A 28 2.99 -11.79 -7.17
CA VAL A 28 4.30 -11.10 -7.20
C VAL A 28 4.15 -9.68 -7.76
N LEU A 29 3.35 -9.51 -8.82
CA LEU A 29 3.08 -8.19 -9.40
C LEU A 29 2.38 -7.26 -8.40
N VAL A 30 1.34 -7.75 -7.70
CA VAL A 30 0.63 -6.97 -6.67
C VAL A 30 1.58 -6.58 -5.54
N ILE A 31 2.42 -7.50 -5.07
CA ILE A 31 3.43 -7.20 -4.04
C ILE A 31 4.38 -6.11 -4.51
N ALA A 32 4.89 -6.20 -5.74
CA ALA A 32 5.78 -5.18 -6.30
C ALA A 32 5.10 -3.79 -6.33
N ILE A 33 3.84 -3.72 -6.74
CA ILE A 33 3.05 -2.48 -6.71
C ILE A 33 2.92 -1.94 -5.27
N VAL A 34 2.59 -2.80 -4.30
CA VAL A 34 2.47 -2.39 -2.88
C VAL A 34 3.79 -1.85 -2.34
N VAL A 35 4.92 -2.48 -2.68
CA VAL A 35 6.25 -1.99 -2.29
C VAL A 35 6.53 -0.61 -2.89
N LEU A 36 6.24 -0.40 -4.18
CA LEU A 36 6.42 0.90 -4.82
C LEU A 36 5.56 1.99 -4.16
N ILE A 37 4.28 1.69 -3.89
CA ILE A 37 3.39 2.60 -3.17
C ILE A 37 3.95 2.92 -1.78
N ASN A 38 4.44 1.90 -1.05
CA ASN A 38 4.99 2.10 0.29
C ASN A 38 6.23 3.03 0.27
N LEU A 39 7.11 2.89 -0.72
CA LEU A 39 8.28 3.78 -0.89
C LEU A 39 7.87 5.23 -1.18
N ILE A 40 6.86 5.42 -2.02
CA ILE A 40 6.32 6.75 -2.32
C ILE A 40 5.68 7.35 -1.06
N VAL A 41 4.77 6.62 -0.42
CA VAL A 41 4.08 7.07 0.80
C VAL A 41 5.07 7.40 1.90
N ARG A 42 6.18 6.65 2.06
CA ARG A 42 7.22 6.95 3.05
C ARG A 42 7.95 8.27 2.77
N SER A 43 7.98 8.71 1.53
CA SER A 43 8.67 9.95 1.11
C SER A 43 7.83 11.20 1.35
N TYR A 44 6.53 11.06 1.62
CA TYR A 44 5.60 12.15 1.91
C TYR A 44 5.01 11.97 3.32
N ASP A 45 4.75 13.04 4.09
CA ASP A 45 4.04 12.92 5.39
C ASP A 45 2.51 12.77 5.17
N LEU A 46 2.11 11.80 4.35
CA LEU A 46 0.72 11.51 4.05
C LEU A 46 0.06 10.85 5.26
N ARG A 47 -0.75 11.62 5.99
CA ARG A 47 -1.56 11.15 7.11
C ARG A 47 -3.03 11.12 6.72
N LEU A 48 -3.53 9.94 6.39
CA LEU A 48 -4.94 9.70 6.12
C LEU A 48 -5.60 9.15 7.38
N ASP A 49 -6.66 9.81 7.84
CA ASP A 49 -7.51 9.30 8.90
C ASP A 49 -8.48 8.25 8.32
N LEU A 50 -8.22 6.98 8.65
CA LEU A 50 -9.01 5.84 8.19
C LEU A 50 -10.12 5.45 9.17
N THR A 51 -10.36 6.25 10.22
CA THR A 51 -11.48 6.00 11.14
C THR A 51 -12.82 6.28 10.45
N ALA A 52 -13.83 5.48 10.75
CA ALA A 52 -15.14 5.56 10.08
C ALA A 52 -15.78 6.96 10.11
N ASN A 53 -15.55 7.69 11.21
CA ASN A 53 -16.09 9.04 11.42
C ASN A 53 -15.02 10.14 11.37
N LYS A 54 -13.81 9.85 10.86
CA LYS A 54 -12.69 10.79 10.81
C LYS A 54 -12.38 11.48 12.16
N MET A 55 -12.32 10.68 13.22
CA MET A 55 -12.17 11.14 14.61
C MET A 55 -10.89 11.94 14.88
N TYR A 56 -9.85 11.77 14.06
CA TYR A 56 -8.57 12.47 14.18
C TYR A 56 -8.38 13.54 13.09
N SER A 57 -9.44 13.85 12.34
CA SER A 57 -9.46 14.91 11.34
C SER A 57 -10.20 16.15 11.87
N LEU A 58 -9.88 17.31 11.29
CA LEU A 58 -10.64 18.52 11.55
C LEU A 58 -12.05 18.40 10.95
N SER A 59 -13.05 18.90 11.68
CA SER A 59 -14.41 19.01 11.17
C SER A 59 -14.46 20.01 10.02
N GLU A 60 -15.47 19.86 9.15
CA GLU A 60 -15.70 20.81 8.05
C GLU A 60 -15.91 22.24 8.56
N GLN A 61 -16.60 22.39 9.69
CA GLN A 61 -16.81 23.68 10.35
C GLN A 61 -15.48 24.31 10.81
N THR A 62 -14.58 23.49 11.36
CA THR A 62 -13.25 23.96 11.77
C THR A 62 -12.42 24.40 10.57
N LEU A 63 -12.44 23.64 9.47
CA LEU A 63 -11.75 24.00 8.23
C LEU A 63 -12.26 25.33 7.67
N GLN A 64 -13.58 25.52 7.63
CA GLN A 64 -14.17 26.80 7.19
C GLN A 64 -13.70 27.97 8.05
N ILE A 65 -13.60 27.82 9.38
CA ILE A 65 -13.09 28.87 10.25
C ILE A 65 -11.61 29.17 9.94
N LEU A 66 -10.80 28.14 9.71
CA LEU A 66 -9.38 28.28 9.37
C LEU A 66 -9.15 28.95 8.01
N ASP A 67 -9.98 28.63 7.01
CA ASP A 67 -9.88 29.18 5.65
C ASP A 67 -10.23 30.69 5.59
N ASN A 68 -11.04 31.18 6.53
CA ASN A 68 -11.46 32.57 6.61
C ASN A 68 -10.54 33.43 7.49
N LEU A 69 -9.35 32.95 7.86
CA LEU A 69 -8.44 33.69 8.71
C LEU A 69 -7.59 34.67 7.88
N ASP A 70 -7.71 35.97 8.15
CA ASP A 70 -6.96 37.03 7.45
C ASP A 70 -5.49 37.18 7.90
N ARG A 71 -4.97 36.21 8.66
CA ARG A 71 -3.65 36.29 9.28
C ARG A 71 -2.96 34.93 9.31
N ASP A 72 -1.64 34.94 9.20
CA ASP A 72 -0.83 33.73 9.30
C ASP A 72 -0.85 33.16 10.72
N VAL A 73 -0.96 31.83 10.82
CA VAL A 73 -0.94 31.09 12.09
C VAL A 73 0.37 30.31 12.22
N ASN A 74 1.16 30.62 13.24
CA ASN A 74 2.37 29.88 13.58
C ASN A 74 2.07 28.90 14.73
N ILE A 75 2.22 27.60 14.47
CA ILE A 75 2.02 26.54 15.47
C ILE A 75 3.39 26.11 16.01
N TYR A 76 3.61 26.30 17.30
CA TYR A 76 4.82 25.83 18.00
C TYR A 76 4.48 24.55 18.77
N ALA A 77 5.13 23.45 18.41
CA ALA A 77 5.08 22.21 19.17
C ALA A 77 6.38 22.04 19.97
N LEU A 78 6.26 21.95 21.29
CA LEU A 78 7.35 21.58 22.18
C LEU A 78 7.20 20.10 22.50
N TYR A 79 8.19 19.30 22.11
CA TYR A 79 8.27 17.86 22.39
C TYR A 79 9.23 17.61 23.55
#